data_AF-A0A0E1NP37-F1
#
_entry.id   AF-A0A0E1NP37-F1
#
_cell.length_a   1.000
_cell.length_b   1.000
_cell.length_c   1.000
_cell.angle_alpha   90.00
_cell.angle_beta   90.00
_cell.angle_gamma   90.00
#
_symmetry.space_group_name_H-M   'P 1'
#
loop_
_entity.id
_entity.type
_entity.pdbx_description
1 polymer ?
#
loop_
_entity_poly.entity_id
_entity_poly.type
_entity_poly.pdbx_seq_one_letter_code
_entity_poly.pdbx_strand_id
1 'polypeptide(L)'
;MFRGGYQHSSPYGEFGLDGSHKNNEYNSINTNWYGSITATAYGVAAHQNKAGNEPRIMVDTGDVAGVSLNNNSAVTNRFGVAVVSGATSYQQSDIRVDVQNLPDDIEVYNTVIQKTLTEGAIGYREIRAVKGR
;
A
#
# COMPACT_ATOMS: atom_id res chain seq x y z
N MET A 1 14.88 -13.89 -32.06
CA MET A 1 14.37 -14.07 -30.68
C MET A 1 13.84 -12.74 -30.22
N PHE A 2 12.56 -12.63 -29.89
CA PHE A 2 11.98 -11.40 -29.36
C PHE A 2 11.87 -11.54 -27.84
N ARG A 3 12.28 -10.51 -27.11
CA ARG A 3 12.13 -10.40 -25.66
C ARG A 3 11.60 -9.01 -25.34
N GLY A 4 10.60 -8.94 -24.48
CA GLY A 4 10.04 -7.70 -23.98
C GLY A 4 9.58 -7.89 -22.54
N GLY A 5 9.80 -6.87 -21.71
CA GLY A 5 9.40 -6.85 -20.31
C GLY A 5 8.69 -5.54 -19.97
N TYR A 6 7.76 -5.60 -19.04
CA TYR A 6 7.06 -4.45 -18.46
C TYR A 6 6.97 -4.60 -16.95
N GLN A 7 7.32 -3.55 -16.22
CA GLN A 7 7.28 -3.51 -14.76
C GLN A 7 6.52 -2.27 -14.31
N HIS A 8 5.61 -2.45 -13.36
CA HIS A 8 4.77 -1.40 -12.82
C HIS A 8 4.76 -1.46 -11.29
N SER A 9 5.20 -0.37 -10.67
CA SER A 9 5.17 -0.22 -9.21
C SER A 9 3.89 0.50 -8.79
N SER A 10 3.18 -0.07 -7.82
CA SER A 10 1.95 0.47 -7.26
C SER A 10 2.02 0.48 -5.72
N PRO A 11 1.12 1.22 -5.04
CA PRO A 11 1.02 1.18 -3.57
C PRO A 11 0.71 -0.22 -3.02
N TYR A 12 0.08 -1.08 -3.82
CA TYR A 12 -0.29 -2.44 -3.46
C TYR A 12 0.82 -3.47 -3.69
N GLY A 13 1.93 -3.07 -4.32
CA GLY A 13 3.02 -3.96 -4.73
C GLY A 13 3.48 -3.68 -6.16
N GLU A 14 4.44 -4.47 -6.60
CA GLU A 14 5.07 -4.37 -7.90
C GLU A 14 4.65 -5.53 -8.80
N PHE A 15 4.30 -5.23 -10.04
CA PHE A 15 3.87 -6.22 -11.02
C PHE A 15 4.82 -6.21 -12.21
N GLY A 16 5.31 -7.39 -12.59
CA GLY A 16 6.18 -7.60 -13.75
C GLY A 16 5.57 -8.57 -14.74
N LEU A 17 5.77 -8.31 -16.03
CA LEU A 17 5.35 -9.13 -17.15
C LEU A 17 6.49 -9.23 -18.15
N ASP A 18 6.94 -10.43 -18.47
CA ASP A 18 8.02 -10.69 -19.40
C ASP A 18 7.58 -11.72 -20.45
N GLY A 19 7.75 -11.41 -21.73
CA GLY A 19 7.45 -12.29 -22.84
C GLY A 19 8.70 -12.59 -23.65
N SER A 20 8.91 -13.85 -24.01
CA SER A 20 9.94 -14.22 -24.97
C SER A 20 9.44 -15.19 -26.04
N HIS A 21 9.81 -14.90 -27.28
CA HIS A 21 9.44 -15.66 -28.48
C HIS A 21 10.69 -16.14 -29.20
N LYS A 22 10.92 -17.45 -29.23
CA LYS A 22 11.99 -18.08 -30.00
C LYS A 22 11.37 -18.88 -31.15
N ASN A 23 11.60 -18.41 -32.39
CA ASN A 23 11.09 -19.07 -33.59
C ASN A 23 11.47 -20.56 -33.60
N ASN A 24 10.46 -21.40 -33.82
CA ASN A 24 10.59 -22.84 -34.04
C ASN A 24 10.92 -23.71 -32.81
N GLU A 25 10.84 -23.17 -31.58
CA GLU A 25 11.06 -23.95 -30.35
C GLU A 25 10.00 -23.74 -29.27
N TYR A 26 9.86 -22.54 -28.68
CA TYR A 26 8.91 -22.30 -27.58
C TYR A 26 8.57 -20.81 -27.42
N ASN A 27 7.34 -20.56 -26.97
CA ASN A 27 6.86 -19.25 -26.51
C ASN A 27 6.78 -19.30 -24.99
N SER A 28 7.38 -18.34 -24.30
CA SER A 28 7.25 -18.23 -22.84
C SER A 28 6.73 -16.85 -22.45
N ILE A 29 5.83 -16.86 -21.47
CA ILE A 29 5.30 -15.67 -20.82
C ILE A 29 5.49 -15.88 -19.32
N ASN A 30 6.07 -14.90 -18.65
CA ASN A 30 6.29 -14.90 -17.22
C ASN A 30 5.59 -13.67 -16.64
N THR A 31 4.87 -13.88 -15.54
CA THR A 31 4.27 -12.81 -14.76
C THR A 31 4.76 -12.95 -13.34
N ASN A 32 5.15 -11.84 -12.72
CA ASN A 32 5.52 -11.80 -11.32
C ASN A 32 4.73 -10.68 -10.61
N TRP A 33 4.41 -10.91 -9.35
CA TRP A 33 3.87 -9.88 -8.48
C TRP A 33 4.59 -9.96 -7.14
N TYR A 34 5.11 -8.83 -6.70
CA TYR A 34 5.88 -8.71 -5.47
C TYR A 34 5.23 -7.70 -4.55
N GLY A 35 4.69 -8.19 -3.43
CA GLY A 35 3.97 -7.37 -2.47
C GLY A 35 3.81 -8.10 -1.15
N SER A 36 3.04 -7.49 -0.27
CA SER A 36 2.67 -8.05 1.02
C SER A 36 1.21 -7.78 1.29
N ILE A 37 0.56 -8.69 2.00
CA ILE A 37 -0.84 -8.54 2.40
C ILE A 37 -0.86 -8.61 3.93
N THR A 38 -1.50 -7.62 4.54
CA THR A 38 -1.73 -7.60 5.98
C THR A 38 -3.24 -7.71 6.22
N ALA A 39 -3.64 -8.74 6.97
CA ALA A 39 -5.00 -8.98 7.41
C ALA A 39 -5.10 -8.77 8.93
N THR A 40 -6.12 -8.03 9.36
CA THR A 40 -6.44 -7.79 10.77
C THR A 40 -7.95 -7.96 10.99
N ALA A 41 -8.41 -7.87 12.24
CA ALA A 41 -9.82 -7.86 12.57
C ALA A 41 -10.59 -6.65 11.96
N TYR A 42 -9.88 -5.58 11.60
CA TYR A 42 -10.46 -4.35 11.04
C TYR A 42 -10.46 -4.35 9.50
N GLY A 43 -9.82 -5.34 8.86
CA GLY A 43 -9.80 -5.43 7.40
C GLY A 43 -8.53 -6.04 6.83
N VAL A 44 -8.43 -6.02 5.51
CA VAL A 44 -7.30 -6.59 4.75
C VAL A 44 -6.83 -5.58 3.72
N ALA A 45 -5.53 -5.30 3.68
CA ALA A 45 -4.94 -4.44 2.66
C ALA A 45 -3.63 -5.03 2.12
N ALA A 46 -3.43 -4.88 0.81
CA ALA A 46 -2.16 -5.14 0.16
C ALA A 46 -1.28 -3.88 0.24
N HIS A 47 0.02 -4.07 0.36
CA HIS A 47 1.01 -3.01 0.40
C HIS A 47 2.32 -3.48 -0.20
N GLN A 48 3.19 -2.53 -0.57
CA GLN A 48 4.55 -2.85 -0.99
C GLN A 48 5.28 -3.66 0.08
N ASN A 49 6.02 -4.67 -0.37
CA ASN A 49 6.90 -5.44 0.49
C ASN A 49 8.11 -4.56 0.84
N LYS A 50 8.23 -4.20 2.12
CA LYS A 50 9.43 -3.61 2.69
C LYS A 50 10.17 -4.74 3.38
N ALA A 51 11.39 -5.03 2.93
CA ALA A 51 12.16 -6.16 3.45
C ALA A 51 12.39 -6.01 4.96
N GLY A 52 12.06 -7.06 5.72
CA GLY A 52 12.35 -7.14 7.16
C GLY A 52 11.12 -7.32 8.05
N ASN A 53 11.36 -7.33 9.36
CA ASN A 53 10.32 -7.39 10.40
C ASN A 53 9.91 -5.99 10.87
N GLU A 54 9.95 -5.01 9.97
CA GLU A 54 9.58 -3.65 10.32
C GLU A 54 8.11 -3.61 10.73
N PRO A 55 7.76 -2.84 11.78
CA PRO A 55 6.38 -2.62 12.12
C PRO A 55 5.61 -1.99 10.96
N ARG A 56 4.30 -2.24 10.96
CA ARG A 56 3.38 -1.72 9.95
C ARG A 56 2.13 -1.19 10.62
N ILE A 57 1.52 -0.16 10.04
CA ILE A 57 0.31 0.45 10.58
C ILE A 57 -0.81 0.28 9.57
N MET A 58 -1.89 -0.38 10.00
CA MET A 58 -3.16 -0.35 9.31
C MET A 58 -3.88 0.95 9.64
N VAL A 59 -4.20 1.72 8.60
CA VAL A 59 -4.99 2.94 8.68
C VAL A 59 -6.38 2.65 8.15
N ASP A 60 -7.39 2.93 8.96
CA ASP A 60 -8.80 2.89 8.59
C ASP A 60 -9.31 4.33 8.43
N THR A 61 -10.11 4.57 7.41
CA THR A 61 -10.69 5.89 7.08
C THR A 61 -12.21 5.92 7.18
N GLY A 62 -12.82 4.92 7.82
CA GLY A 62 -14.27 4.84 8.01
C GLY A 62 -15.00 4.58 6.69
N ASP A 63 -14.61 3.52 5.99
CA ASP A 63 -15.16 3.09 4.69
C ASP A 63 -14.88 4.04 3.50
N VAL A 64 -13.99 5.03 3.67
CA VAL A 64 -13.63 5.97 2.59
C VAL A 64 -12.45 5.43 1.76
N ALA A 65 -12.73 4.93 0.58
CA ALA A 65 -11.70 4.47 -0.36
C ALA A 65 -10.94 5.63 -1.04
N GLY A 66 -9.69 5.39 -1.44
CA GLY A 66 -8.89 6.33 -2.24
C GLY A 66 -8.13 7.39 -1.44
N VAL A 67 -8.04 7.26 -0.11
CA VAL A 67 -7.26 8.16 0.74
C VAL A 67 -5.77 7.83 0.59
N SER A 68 -5.01 8.77 0.05
CA SER A 68 -3.55 8.66 -0.11
C SER A 68 -2.83 8.92 1.22
N LEU A 69 -1.85 8.07 1.53
CA LEU A 69 -1.04 8.12 2.75
C LEU A 69 0.45 8.13 2.39
N ASN A 70 1.21 8.93 3.13
CA ASN A 70 2.66 9.00 3.10
C ASN A 70 3.21 9.20 1.67
N ASN A 71 2.81 10.28 1.00
CA ASN A 71 3.18 10.60 -0.38
C ASN A 71 2.81 9.50 -1.38
N ASN A 72 1.56 9.03 -1.35
CA ASN A 72 1.05 7.96 -2.20
C ASN A 72 1.78 6.61 -2.05
N SER A 73 2.47 6.39 -0.93
CA SER A 73 3.11 5.09 -0.62
C SER A 73 2.07 4.03 -0.24
N ALA A 74 0.90 4.44 0.25
CA ALA A 74 -0.25 3.58 0.50
C ALA A 74 -1.55 4.32 0.16
N VAL A 75 -2.56 3.60 -0.32
CA VAL A 75 -3.88 4.13 -0.68
C VAL A 75 -4.95 3.23 -0.08
N THR A 76 -5.99 3.83 0.51
CA THR A 76 -7.10 3.05 1.08
C THR A 76 -7.86 2.30 0.00
N ASN A 77 -8.10 1.02 0.25
CA ASN A 77 -8.85 0.16 -0.65
C ASN A 77 -10.36 0.44 -0.54
N ARG A 78 -11.16 -0.35 -1.26
CA ARG A 78 -12.63 -0.24 -1.26
C ARG A 78 -13.31 -0.34 0.12
N PHE A 79 -12.61 -0.86 1.13
CA PHE A 79 -13.10 -1.00 2.50
C PHE A 79 -12.61 0.16 3.39
N GLY A 80 -11.98 1.19 2.82
CA GLY A 80 -11.43 2.31 3.58
C GLY A 80 -10.15 2.00 4.36
N VAL A 81 -9.50 0.85 4.12
CA VAL A 81 -8.29 0.45 4.85
C VAL A 81 -7.04 0.45 3.96
N ALA A 82 -5.92 0.87 4.53
CA ALA A 82 -4.59 0.84 3.93
C ALA A 82 -3.56 0.34 4.94
N VAL A 83 -2.42 -0.19 4.47
CA VAL A 83 -1.30 -0.55 5.33
C VAL A 83 -0.08 0.24 4.90
N VAL A 84 0.49 0.99 5.84
CA VAL A 84 1.76 1.69 5.66
C VAL A 84 2.86 0.84 6.28
N SER A 85 3.78 0.39 5.43
CA SER A 85 5.00 -0.34 5.79
C SER A 85 6.20 0.60 5.84
N GLY A 86 7.28 0.18 6.50
CA GLY A 86 8.50 1.00 6.63
C GLY A 86 8.52 1.90 7.88
N ALA A 87 7.78 1.54 8.92
CA ALA A 87 7.93 2.18 10.22
C ALA A 87 9.19 1.64 10.92
N THR A 88 9.92 2.51 11.62
CA THR A 88 11.14 2.08 12.33
C THR A 88 10.78 1.52 13.71
N SER A 89 11.28 0.31 14.01
CA SER A 89 11.11 -0.33 15.32
C SER A 89 11.60 0.56 16.46
N TYR A 90 10.81 0.64 17.52
CA TYR A 90 11.10 1.42 18.74
C TYR A 90 11.29 2.92 18.52
N GLN A 91 10.90 3.45 17.36
CA GLN A 91 10.95 4.88 17.06
C GLN A 91 9.55 5.41 16.73
N GLN A 92 9.35 6.70 16.98
CA GLN A 92 8.12 7.37 16.61
C GLN A 92 8.03 7.46 15.08
N SER A 93 6.99 6.86 14.53
CA SER A 93 6.67 6.93 13.10
C SER A 93 5.55 7.94 12.89
N ASP A 94 5.78 8.89 11.99
CA ASP A 94 4.81 9.89 11.57
C ASP A 94 4.21 9.48 10.22
N ILE A 95 2.98 8.96 10.22
CA ILE A 95 2.23 8.70 8.99
C ILE A 95 1.34 9.90 8.74
N ARG A 96 1.41 10.46 7.53
CA ARG A 96 0.61 11.60 7.12
C ARG A 96 -0.36 11.23 6.01
N VAL A 97 -1.54 11.80 6.08
CA VAL A 97 -2.48 11.82 4.95
C VAL A 97 -1.94 12.79 3.92
N ASP A 98 -1.83 12.32 2.69
CA ASP A 98 -1.36 13.11 1.57
C ASP A 98 -2.53 13.93 1.01
N VAL A 99 -2.74 15.08 1.64
CA VAL A 99 -3.75 16.08 1.24
C VAL A 99 -3.54 16.64 -0.17
N GLN A 100 -2.36 16.46 -0.78
CA GLN A 100 -2.11 16.94 -2.15
C GLN A 100 -2.64 15.97 -3.20
N ASN A 101 -2.69 14.67 -2.87
CA ASN A 101 -3.21 13.61 -3.73
C ASN A 101 -4.58 13.08 -3.24
N LEU A 102 -5.30 13.87 -2.43
CA LEU A 102 -6.67 13.55 -2.06
C LEU A 102 -7.63 13.89 -3.21
N PRO A 103 -8.60 13.01 -3.49
CA PRO A 103 -9.75 13.37 -4.31
C PRO A 103 -10.48 14.60 -3.78
N ASP A 104 -10.98 15.46 -4.68
CA ASP A 104 -11.70 16.70 -4.33
C ASP A 104 -12.97 16.45 -3.49
N ASP A 105 -13.51 15.23 -3.54
CA ASP A 105 -14.69 14.81 -2.82
C ASP A 105 -14.38 14.18 -1.45
N ILE A 106 -13.15 14.27 -0.93
CA ILE A 106 -12.76 13.68 0.36
C ILE A 106 -12.19 14.73 1.32
N GLU A 107 -12.80 14.85 2.50
CA GLU A 107 -12.32 15.67 3.60
C GLU A 107 -11.81 14.79 4.77
N VAL A 108 -10.64 15.12 5.31
CA VAL A 108 -9.98 14.34 6.37
C VAL A 108 -9.68 15.21 7.58
N TYR A 109 -10.16 14.80 8.76
CA TYR A 109 -10.07 15.62 9.99
C TYR A 109 -8.76 15.43 10.76
N ASN A 110 -8.14 14.25 10.68
CA ASN A 110 -6.89 13.94 11.37
C ASN A 110 -5.84 13.48 10.34
N THR A 111 -4.92 14.37 9.97
CA THR A 111 -3.97 14.10 8.89
C THR A 111 -2.65 13.52 9.38
N VAL A 112 -2.41 13.45 10.69
CA VAL A 112 -1.16 12.94 11.26
C VAL A 112 -1.44 11.82 12.25
N ILE A 113 -0.74 10.70 12.06
CA ILE A 113 -0.73 9.54 12.95
C ILE A 113 0.68 9.40 13.49
N GLN A 114 0.80 9.37 14.82
CA GLN A 114 2.07 9.15 15.49
C GLN A 114 1.98 7.90 16.36
N LYS A 115 2.85 6.92 16.11
CA LYS A 115 2.97 5.73 16.95
C LYS A 115 4.40 5.24 17.04
N THR A 116 4.74 4.70 18.20
CA THR A 116 5.94 3.90 18.42
C THR A 116 5.53 2.44 18.43
N LEU A 117 6.13 1.63 17.56
CA LEU A 117 5.79 0.22 17.41
C LEU A 117 7.02 -0.65 17.68
N THR A 118 6.80 -1.82 18.27
CA THR A 118 7.86 -2.82 18.43
C THR A 118 8.12 -3.53 17.11
N GLU A 119 9.26 -4.22 17.02
CA GLU A 119 9.56 -5.06 15.85
C GLU A 119 8.43 -6.05 15.57
N GLY A 120 8.06 -6.20 14.30
CA GLY A 120 7.01 -7.10 13.82
C GLY A 120 5.57 -6.68 14.14
N ALA A 121 5.37 -5.62 14.94
CA ALA A 121 4.04 -5.21 15.36
C ALA A 121 3.18 -4.69 14.21
N ILE A 122 1.88 -4.97 14.29
CA ILE A 122 0.86 -4.39 13.44
C ILE A 122 0.08 -3.38 14.27
N GLY A 123 0.37 -2.10 14.06
CA GLY A 123 -0.43 -1.02 14.63
C GLY A 123 -1.76 -0.87 13.90
N TYR A 124 -2.77 -0.38 14.60
CA TYR A 124 -4.04 0.04 14.02
C TYR A 124 -4.30 1.51 14.37
N ARG A 125 -4.81 2.27 13.39
CA ARG A 125 -5.26 3.64 13.60
C ARG A 125 -6.45 3.97 12.69
N GLU A 126 -7.53 4.40 13.32
CA GLU A 126 -8.66 5.01 12.63
C GLU A 126 -8.44 6.53 12.47
N ILE A 127 -8.75 7.01 11.26
CA ILE A 127 -8.83 8.41 10.86
C ILE A 127 -10.25 8.67 10.38
N ARG A 128 -10.83 9.79 10.82
CA ARG A 128 -12.12 10.22 10.28
C ARG A 128 -11.92 10.87 8.93
N ALA A 129 -12.40 10.22 7.87
CA ALA A 129 -12.57 10.81 6.55
C ALA A 129 -14.06 10.88 6.21
N VAL A 130 -14.46 11.87 5.41
CA VAL A 130 -15.82 12.03 4.93
C VAL A 130 -15.77 12.26 3.43
N LYS A 131 -16.61 11.53 2.71
CA LYS A 131 -16.78 11.72 1.28
C LYS A 131 -17.93 12.70 1.03
N GLY A 132 -17.61 13.89 0.52
CA GLY A 132 -18.57 14.85 -0.02
C GLY A 132 -19.31 14.25 -1.21
N ARG A 133 -20.58 14.63 -1.39
CA ARG A 133 -21.38 14.24 -2.56
C ARG A 133 -21.27 15.28 -3.66
#